data_AF-A0A969GC10-F1
#
_entry.id   AF-A0A969GC10-F1
#
_cell.length_a   1.000
_cell.length_b   1.000
_cell.length_c   1.000
_cell.angle_alpha   90.00
_cell.angle_beta   90.00
_cell.angle_gamma   90.00
#
_symmetry.space_group_name_H-M   'P 1'
#
loop_
_entity.id
_entity.type
_entity.pdbx_description
1 polymer ?
#
loop_
_entity_poly.entity_id
_entity_poly.type
_entity_poly.pdbx_seq_one_letter_code
_entity_poly.pdbx_strand_id
1 'polypeptide(L)'
;MPYRGLLTRMGAPNHILIILKSIREKIGKTFGDKVKITVELDTEPRVLELPKELVKELKKDKEAKIIFDKLAYTHRREYVLWINEAKKEETRQNRIVKSIEMLKKGKKAR
;
A
#
# COMPACT_ATOMS: atom_id res chain seq x y z
N MET A 1 -19.45 -0.48 13.88
CA MET A 1 -18.92 -1.36 12.81
C MET A 1 -17.42 -1.11 12.71
N PRO A 2 -16.57 -2.13 12.90
CA PRO A 2 -15.12 -1.97 12.80
C PRO A 2 -14.70 -1.79 11.34
N TYR A 3 -13.81 -0.83 11.07
CA TYR A 3 -13.21 -0.57 9.76
C TYR A 3 -11.74 -0.19 9.93
N ARG A 4 -10.88 -0.69 9.04
CA ARG A 4 -9.44 -0.41 9.03
C ARG A 4 -9.13 0.65 7.99
N GLY A 5 -8.72 1.83 8.45
CA GLY A 5 -8.40 2.99 7.62
C GLY A 5 -7.01 3.54 7.88
N LEU A 6 -6.61 4.53 7.09
CA LEU A 6 -5.40 5.32 7.31
C LEU A 6 -5.79 6.71 7.79
N LEU A 7 -5.14 7.17 8.87
CA LEU A 7 -5.10 8.59 9.25
C LEU A 7 -4.04 9.27 8.37
N THR A 8 -4.50 10.13 7.47
CA THR A 8 -3.62 10.79 6.50
C THR A 8 -3.60 12.30 6.73
N ARG A 9 -2.47 12.95 6.43
CA ARG A 9 -2.37 14.41 6.33
C ARG A 9 -2.48 14.79 4.86
N MET A 10 -3.68 15.14 4.41
CA MET A 10 -3.93 15.61 3.03
C MET A 10 -3.51 17.08 2.86
N GLY A 11 -2.26 17.41 3.21
CA GLY A 11 -1.76 18.79 3.20
C GLY A 11 -2.34 19.72 4.28
N ALA A 12 -3.27 19.22 5.11
CA ALA A 12 -3.85 19.94 6.24
C ALA A 12 -3.00 19.78 7.52
N PRO A 13 -3.09 20.73 8.48
CA PRO A 13 -2.37 20.65 9.76
C PRO A 13 -2.83 19.46 10.61
N ASN A 14 -4.08 19.00 10.43
CA ASN A 14 -4.67 17.90 11.19
C ASN A 14 -4.72 16.62 10.35
N HIS A 15 -4.69 15.47 11.02
CA HIS A 15 -4.95 14.19 10.37
C HIS A 15 -6.43 14.04 10.06
N ILE A 16 -6.72 13.48 8.89
CA ILE A 16 -8.07 13.23 8.42
C ILE A 16 -8.27 11.71 8.35
N LEU A 17 -9.41 11.24 8.85
CA LEU A 17 -9.87 9.88 8.63
C LEU A 17 -10.86 9.88 7.46
N ILE A 18 -10.50 9.18 6.38
CA ILE A 18 -11.38 9.05 5.22
C ILE A 18 -12.45 7.98 5.53
N ILE A 19 -13.71 8.37 5.46
CA ILE A 19 -14.85 7.46 5.61
C ILE A 19 -15.41 7.16 4.22
N LEU A 20 -15.47 5.86 3.88
CA LEU A 20 -16.02 5.39 2.61
C LEU A 20 -17.53 5.66 2.52
N LYS A 21 -18.03 5.94 1.30
CA LYS A 21 -19.46 6.16 1.03
C LYS A 21 -20.32 5.00 1.55
N SER A 22 -19.86 3.76 1.41
CA SER A 22 -20.56 2.56 1.89
C SER A 22 -20.72 2.51 3.41
N ILE A 23 -19.75 3.04 4.17
CA ILE A 23 -19.86 3.15 5.63
C ILE A 23 -20.86 4.24 5.98
N ARG A 24 -20.79 5.37 5.29
CA ARG A 24 -21.69 6.52 5.47
C ARG A 24 -23.16 6.14 5.22
N GLU A 25 -23.44 5.39 4.16
CA GLU A 25 -24.78 4.88 3.84
C GLU A 25 -25.31 3.93 4.92
N LYS A 26 -24.46 3.02 5.41
CA LYS A 26 -24.84 2.07 6.48
C LYS A 26 -25.18 2.74 7.81
N ILE A 27 -24.51 3.84 8.15
CA ILE A 27 -24.81 4.60 9.38
C ILE A 27 -25.93 5.63 9.17
N GLY A 28 -26.43 5.79 7.94
CA GLY A 28 -27.49 6.74 7.60
C GLY A 28 -27.11 8.20 7.87
N LYS A 29 -25.82 8.54 7.82
CA LYS A 29 -25.32 9.91 8.10
C LYS A 29 -24.94 10.60 6.81
N THR A 30 -25.07 11.92 6.75
CA THR A 30 -24.70 12.72 5.59
C THR A 30 -23.75 13.87 5.99
N PHE A 31 -23.46 14.75 5.04
CA PHE A 31 -22.64 15.92 5.29
C PHE A 31 -23.27 16.79 6.40
N GLY A 32 -22.45 17.23 7.36
CA GLY A 32 -22.90 18.04 8.50
C GLY A 32 -23.31 17.23 9.73
N ASP A 33 -23.49 15.92 9.60
CA ASP A 33 -23.78 15.06 10.74
C ASP A 33 -22.54 14.80 11.61
N LYS A 34 -22.77 14.78 12.92
CA LYS A 34 -21.75 14.37 13.91
C LYS A 34 -21.78 12.85 14.07
N VAL A 35 -20.60 12.25 14.07
CA VAL A 35 -20.39 10.82 14.35
C VAL A 35 -19.42 10.67 15.50
N LYS A 36 -19.70 9.74 16.42
CA LYS A 36 -18.76 9.33 17.46
C LYS A 36 -17.99 8.12 16.96
N ILE A 37 -16.67 8.22 16.94
CA ILE A 37 -15.77 7.15 16.52
C ILE A 37 -14.78 6.86 17.65
N THR A 38 -14.43 5.59 17.81
CA THR A 38 -13.30 5.15 18.64
C THR A 38 -12.22 4.69 17.68
N VAL A 39 -11.00 5.17 17.87
CA VAL A 39 -9.84 4.82 17.04
C VAL A 39 -8.89 4.00 17.89
N GLU A 40 -8.42 2.89 17.36
CA GLU A 40 -7.44 2.02 18.01
C GLU A 40 -6.19 1.92 17.13
N LEU A 41 -5.03 1.81 17.77
CA LEU A 41 -3.77 1.62 17.06
C LEU A 41 -3.76 0.22 16.45
N ASP A 42 -3.65 0.20 15.14
CA ASP A 42 -3.57 -1.01 14.35
C ASP A 42 -2.12 -1.54 14.35
N THR A 43 -1.82 -2.45 15.29
CA THR A 43 -0.52 -3.13 15.40
C THR A 43 -0.44 -4.42 14.60
N GLU A 44 -1.51 -4.82 13.91
CA GLU A 44 -1.50 -6.05 13.14
C GLU A 44 -0.51 -5.92 11.98
N PRO A 45 0.39 -6.91 11.79
CA PRO A 45 1.32 -6.89 10.68
C PRO A 45 0.51 -6.88 9.39
N ARG A 46 0.66 -5.82 8.61
CA ARG A 46 0.09 -5.78 7.27
C ARG A 46 0.94 -6.71 6.40
N VAL A 47 0.54 -7.97 6.33
CA VAL A 47 1.23 -8.98 5.54
C VAL A 47 1.01 -8.65 4.07
N LEU A 48 2.12 -8.56 3.33
CA LEU A 48 2.09 -8.34 1.88
C LEU A 48 2.48 -9.65 1.21
N GLU A 49 1.57 -10.22 0.42
CA GLU A 49 1.87 -11.44 -0.35
C GLU A 49 2.79 -11.09 -1.53
N LEU A 50 4.10 -11.27 -1.31
CA LEU A 50 5.11 -11.02 -2.31
C LEU A 50 5.11 -12.16 -3.35
N PRO A 51 5.06 -11.85 -4.66
CA PRO A 51 5.21 -12.85 -5.71
C PRO A 51 6.54 -13.59 -5.56
N LYS A 52 6.54 -14.93 -5.70
CA LYS A 52 7.76 -15.75 -5.55
C LYS A 52 8.89 -15.29 -6.47
N GLU A 53 8.57 -14.83 -7.67
CA GLU A 53 9.54 -14.30 -8.63
C GLU A 53 10.19 -13.00 -8.16
N LEU A 54 9.41 -12.07 -7.59
CA LEU A 54 9.94 -10.84 -7.02
C LEU A 54 10.91 -11.14 -5.87
N VAL A 55 10.56 -12.09 -5.00
CA VAL A 55 11.44 -12.53 -3.91
C VAL A 55 12.74 -13.13 -4.44
N LYS A 56 12.68 -13.91 -5.54
CA LYS A 56 13.88 -14.48 -6.17
C LYS A 56 14.80 -13.38 -6.72
N GLU A 57 14.26 -12.38 -7.41
CA GLU A 57 15.08 -11.29 -7.95
C GLU A 57 15.63 -10.36 -6.85
N LEU A 58 14.84 -10.03 -5.83
CA LEU A 58 15.34 -9.31 -4.65
C LEU A 58 16.44 -10.10 -3.91
N LYS A 59 16.40 -11.44 -3.91
CA LYS A 59 17.48 -12.25 -3.33
C LYS A 59 18.79 -12.17 -4.13
N LYS A 60 18.71 -12.03 -5.45
CA LYS A 60 19.90 -11.84 -6.30
C LYS A 60 20.50 -10.44 -6.10
N ASP A 61 19.65 -9.45 -5.86
CA ASP A 61 20.05 -8.05 -5.73
C ASP A 61 19.90 -7.52 -4.31
N LYS A 62 20.94 -7.71 -3.50
CA LYS A 62 20.94 -7.34 -2.07
C LYS A 62 20.67 -5.85 -1.84
N GLU A 63 21.13 -4.99 -2.74
CA GLU A 63 20.93 -3.54 -2.64
C GLU A 63 19.46 -3.18 -2.82
N ALA A 64 18.83 -3.68 -3.89
CA ALA A 64 17.40 -3.47 -4.12
C ALA A 64 16.55 -4.05 -2.99
N LYS A 65 16.95 -5.19 -2.41
CA LYS A 65 16.27 -5.76 -1.24
C LYS A 65 16.31 -4.85 -0.02
N ILE A 66 17.48 -4.30 0.33
CA ILE A 66 17.61 -3.38 1.47
C ILE A 66 16.72 -2.15 1.27
N ILE A 67 16.67 -1.60 0.05
CA ILE A 67 15.82 -0.46 -0.27
C ILE A 67 14.35 -0.84 -0.14
N PHE A 68 13.95 -1.98 -0.71
CA PHE A 68 12.57 -2.47 -0.63
C PHE A 68 12.10 -2.71 0.81
N ASP A 69 12.96 -3.30 1.65
CA ASP A 69 12.66 -3.56 3.06
C ASP A 69 12.56 -2.26 3.90
N LYS A 70 13.24 -1.19 3.47
CA LYS A 70 13.14 0.15 4.08
C LYS A 70 11.91 0.94 3.65
N LEU A 71 11.24 0.59 2.54
CA LEU A 71 10.05 1.31 2.08
C LEU A 71 8.88 1.20 3.06
N ALA A 72 8.04 2.23 3.11
CA ALA A 72 6.76 2.15 3.81
C ALA A 72 5.87 1.04 3.23
N TYR A 73 5.02 0.43 4.06
CA TYR A 73 4.11 -0.65 3.65
C TYR A 73 3.29 -0.29 2.39
N THR A 74 2.79 0.94 2.31
CA THR A 74 2.01 1.45 1.17
C THR A 74 2.80 1.36 -0.13
N HIS A 75 4.07 1.76 -0.12
CA HIS A 75 4.93 1.70 -1.30
C HIS A 75 5.28 0.26 -1.68
N ARG A 76 5.56 -0.62 -0.71
CA ARG A 76 5.75 -2.05 -1.00
C ARG A 76 4.50 -2.65 -1.63
N ARG A 77 3.31 -2.28 -1.12
CA ARG A 77 2.01 -2.71 -1.64
C ARG A 77 1.77 -2.23 -3.06
N GLU A 78 2.13 -0.99 -3.39
CA GLU A 78 2.02 -0.45 -4.76
C GLU A 78 2.84 -1.28 -5.75
N TYR A 79 4.09 -1.61 -5.42
CA TYR A 79 4.92 -2.49 -6.27
C TYR A 79 4.28 -3.86 -6.49
N VAL A 80 3.82 -4.50 -5.42
CA VAL A 80 3.21 -5.84 -5.51
C VAL A 80 1.92 -5.82 -6.31
N LEU A 81 1.06 -4.82 -6.08
CA LEU A 81 -0.17 -4.66 -6.83
C LEU A 81 0.14 -4.46 -8.32
N TRP A 82 1.07 -3.56 -8.65
CA TRP A 82 1.46 -3.29 -10.02
C TRP A 82 2.03 -4.54 -10.71
N ILE A 83 2.82 -5.36 -10.01
CA ILE A 83 3.32 -6.63 -10.57
C ILE A 83 2.16 -7.62 -10.77
N ASN A 84 1.26 -7.75 -9.79
CA ASN A 84 0.13 -8.69 -9.84
C ASN A 84 -0.95 -8.32 -10.86
N GLU A 85 -1.13 -7.04 -11.18
CA GLU A 85 -2.05 -6.59 -12.23
C GLU A 85 -1.65 -7.07 -13.63
N ALA A 86 -0.40 -7.52 -13.83
CA ALA A 86 0.05 -8.07 -15.11
C ALA A 86 -0.49 -9.49 -15.29
N LYS A 87 -1.50 -9.65 -16.16
CA LYS A 87 -2.11 -10.95 -16.50
C LYS A 87 -1.17 -11.88 -17.29
N LYS A 88 -0.23 -11.31 -18.06
CA LYS A 88 0.76 -12.07 -18.84
C LYS A 88 2.04 -12.27 -18.04
N GLU A 89 2.55 -13.50 -18.01
CA GLU A 89 3.76 -13.84 -17.26
C GLU A 89 4.99 -13.05 -17.73
N GLU A 90 5.16 -12.88 -19.05
CA GLU A 90 6.22 -12.06 -19.64
C GLU A 90 6.14 -10.58 -19.19
N THR A 91 4.93 -10.04 -19.08
CA THR A 91 4.73 -8.67 -18.56
C THR A 91 5.04 -8.59 -17.07
N ARG A 92 4.71 -9.65 -16.31
CA ARG A 92 5.03 -9.73 -14.88
C ARG A 92 6.55 -9.73 -14.67
N GLN A 93 7.29 -10.54 -15.42
CA GLN A 93 8.75 -10.58 -15.37
C GLN A 93 9.37 -9.23 -15.74
N ASN A 94 8.90 -8.59 -16.82
CA ASN A 94 9.35 -7.25 -17.18
C ASN A 94 9.10 -6.21 -16.07
N ARG A 95 7.95 -6.26 -15.40
CA ARG A 95 7.65 -5.38 -14.26
C ARG A 95 8.53 -5.68 -13.05
N ILE A 96 8.90 -6.94 -12.81
CA ILE A 96 9.83 -7.31 -11.73
C ILE A 96 11.20 -6.71 -11.98
N VAL A 97 11.79 -6.93 -13.16
CA VAL A 97 13.10 -6.34 -13.53
C VAL A 97 13.07 -4.83 -13.39
N LYS A 98 12.02 -4.20 -13.92
CA LYS A 98 11.83 -2.75 -13.82
C LYS A 98 11.67 -2.27 -12.38
N SER A 99 11.04 -3.06 -11.51
CA SER A 99 10.90 -2.74 -10.09
C SER A 99 12.27 -2.70 -9.41
N ILE A 100 13.15 -3.66 -9.69
CA ILE A 100 14.53 -3.68 -9.17
C ILE A 100 15.30 -2.43 -9.61
N GLU A 101 15.23 -2.06 -10.89
CA GLU A 101 15.87 -0.83 -11.38
C GLU A 101 15.31 0.44 -10.73
N MET A 102 14.00 0.51 -10.53
CA MET A 102 13.36 1.66 -9.89
C MET A 102 13.75 1.78 -8.42
N LEU A 103 13.83 0.65 -7.70
CA LEU A 103 14.30 0.60 -6.32
C LEU A 103 15.71 1.14 -6.21
N LYS A 104 16.64 0.69 -7.06
CA LYS A 104 18.02 1.20 -7.09
C LYS A 104 18.10 2.70 -7.39
N LYS A 105 17.20 3.21 -8.24
CA LYS A 105 17.10 4.65 -8.56
C LYS A 105 16.37 5.47 -7.49
N GLY A 106 15.92 4.86 -6.38
CA GLY A 106 15.15 5.52 -5.33
C GLY A 106 13.79 6.05 -5.80
N LYS A 107 13.30 5.60 -6.95
CA LYS A 107 12.01 6.04 -7.52
C LYS A 107 10.90 5.16 -6.95
N LYS A 108 9.76 5.77 -6.63
CA LYS A 108 8.55 5.06 -6.20
C LYS A 108 7.90 4.34 -7.39
N ALA A 109 7.15 3.27 -7.12
CA ALA A 109 6.26 2.67 -8.12
C ALA A 109 5.34 3.77 -8.69
N ARG A 110 5.11 3.70 -9.99
CA ARG A 110 4.61 4.80 -10.84
C ARG A 110 3.40 5.53 -10.28
#